data_AF-A0A1V5DR75-F1
#
_entry.id   AF-A0A1V5DR75-F1
#
_cell.length_a   1.000
_cell.length_b   1.000
_cell.length_c   1.000
_cell.angle_alpha   90.00
_cell.angle_beta   90.00
_cell.angle_gamma   90.00
#
_symmetry.space_group_name_H-M   'P 1'
#
loop_
_entity.id
_entity.type
_entity.pdbx_description
1 polymer ?
#
loop_
_entity_poly.entity_id
_entity_poly.type
_entity_poly.pdbx_seq_one_letter_code
_entity_poly.pdbx_strand_id
1 'polypeptide(L)'
;MKTKYYVRFLNRAAHFDADIELVDVIGLASKQGKICSPQSPYLFDCVDLARHPRLASRVKTAHNRNIAITHLKSTLCGSFLKDAYEDLTIYLKDLISGAAQKGLDPNRLIGEHKESFETNVILACGSWGAVVRLVSDALFRRLENLRNTKGLLTKLNDKLNLQVDTGKIDAVLPYLEIRHLLVHQDGLADQKFCDDYPNMGAIKGKKLKLDHALVATARAAIADLIKDFDEKAVTNDIVPQSDLQP
;
A
#
# COMPACT_ATOMS: atom_id res chain seq x y z
N MET A 1 10.42 -7.86 19.78
CA MET A 1 11.10 -6.64 19.30
C MET A 1 10.78 -6.48 17.84
N LYS A 2 10.04 -5.43 17.52
CA LYS A 2 9.66 -5.00 16.16
C LYS A 2 10.13 -3.57 15.97
N THR A 3 10.34 -3.12 14.74
CA THR A 3 10.55 -1.69 14.54
C THR A 3 9.23 -0.92 14.73
N LYS A 4 9.35 0.37 15.08
CA LYS A 4 8.24 1.33 15.04
C LYS A 4 7.65 1.48 13.64
N TYR A 5 8.44 1.20 12.61
CA TYR A 5 8.04 1.30 11.22
C TYR A 5 7.08 0.17 10.85
N TYR A 6 7.41 -1.07 11.22
CA TYR A 6 6.53 -2.23 10.96
C TYR A 6 5.20 -2.14 11.72
N VAL A 7 5.21 -1.74 13.00
CA VAL A 7 3.95 -1.60 13.75
C VAL A 7 3.07 -0.48 13.18
N ARG A 8 3.65 0.62 12.71
CA ARG A 8 2.88 1.65 12.01
C ARG A 8 2.26 1.13 10.72
N PHE A 9 2.99 0.33 9.95
CA PHE A 9 2.43 -0.37 8.79
C PHE A 9 1.24 -1.26 9.19
N LEU A 10 1.39 -2.10 10.22
CA LEU A 10 0.32 -2.97 10.71
C LEU A 10 -0.92 -2.20 11.18
N ASN A 11 -0.74 -1.09 11.88
CA ASN A 11 -1.85 -0.27 12.36
C ASN A 11 -2.62 0.36 11.19
N ARG A 12 -1.93 0.81 10.14
CA ARG A 12 -2.58 1.32 8.93
C ARG A 12 -3.32 0.20 8.19
N ALA A 13 -2.68 -0.95 8.02
CA ALA A 13 -3.31 -2.14 7.45
C ALA A 13 -4.62 -2.52 8.16
N ALA A 14 -4.65 -2.45 9.50
CA ALA A 14 -5.83 -2.78 10.29
C ALA A 14 -7.01 -1.82 10.07
N HIS A 15 -6.77 -0.53 9.84
CA HIS A 15 -7.84 0.42 9.52
C HIS A 15 -8.53 0.05 8.21
N PHE A 16 -7.76 -0.38 7.22
CA PHE A 16 -8.30 -0.79 5.94
C PHE A 16 -9.09 -2.11 6.02
N ASP A 17 -8.65 -3.05 6.86
CA ASP A 17 -9.40 -4.28 7.13
C ASP A 17 -10.80 -3.93 7.68
N ALA A 18 -10.87 -3.01 8.65
CA ALA A 18 -12.13 -2.56 9.23
C ALA A 18 -13.06 -1.89 8.20
N ASP A 19 -12.53 -1.11 7.26
CA ASP A 19 -13.33 -0.47 6.21
C ASP A 19 -13.94 -1.48 5.24
N ILE A 20 -13.20 -2.54 4.88
CA ILE A 20 -13.71 -3.58 3.99
C ILE A 20 -14.74 -4.45 4.72
N GLU A 21 -14.48 -4.79 5.98
CA GLU A 21 -15.44 -5.48 6.84
C GLU A 21 -16.73 -4.67 6.98
N LEU A 22 -16.63 -3.34 7.17
CA LEU A 22 -17.78 -2.45 7.26
C LEU A 22 -18.65 -2.49 6.00
N VAL A 23 -18.05 -2.46 4.81
CA VAL A 23 -18.82 -2.56 3.56
C VAL A 23 -19.46 -3.93 3.37
N ASP A 24 -18.81 -4.99 3.85
CA ASP A 24 -19.41 -6.33 3.84
C ASP A 24 -20.62 -6.39 4.78
N VAL A 25 -20.51 -5.82 5.99
CA VAL A 25 -21.62 -5.66 6.94
C VAL A 25 -22.78 -4.89 6.33
N ILE A 26 -22.51 -3.78 5.63
CA ILE A 26 -23.55 -3.01 4.89
C ILE A 26 -24.21 -3.90 3.82
N GLY A 27 -23.42 -4.69 3.09
CA GLY A 27 -23.88 -5.67 2.12
C GLY A 27 -24.83 -6.71 2.73
N LEU A 28 -24.44 -7.31 3.84
CA LEU A 28 -25.24 -8.30 4.58
C LEU A 28 -26.52 -7.68 5.14
N ALA A 29 -26.43 -6.49 5.74
CA ALA A 29 -27.57 -5.75 6.27
C ALA A 29 -28.58 -5.41 5.16
N SER A 30 -28.10 -4.99 3.98
CA SER A 30 -28.95 -4.73 2.81
C SER A 30 -29.67 -5.98 2.33
N LYS A 31 -28.98 -7.13 2.25
CA LYS A 31 -29.57 -8.43 1.85
C LYS A 31 -30.62 -8.91 2.86
N GLN A 32 -30.40 -8.67 4.14
CA GLN A 32 -31.32 -9.00 5.23
C GLN A 32 -32.46 -7.97 5.39
N GLY A 33 -32.50 -6.91 4.58
CA GLY A 33 -33.52 -5.86 4.66
C GLY A 33 -33.41 -4.93 5.86
N LYS A 34 -32.30 -4.98 6.63
CA LYS A 34 -32.10 -4.21 7.86
C LYS A 34 -31.87 -2.70 7.64
N ILE A 35 -31.49 -2.33 6.42
CA ILE A 35 -31.24 -0.94 6.01
C ILE A 35 -32.06 -0.58 4.75
N CYS A 36 -33.14 -1.32 4.49
CA CYS A 36 -33.94 -1.23 3.26
C CYS A 36 -35.44 -1.40 3.55
N SER A 37 -35.99 -0.62 4.48
CA SER A 37 -37.39 -0.73 4.86
C SER A 37 -38.35 -0.53 3.68
N PRO A 38 -39.50 -1.24 3.66
CA PRO A 38 -40.56 -0.98 2.67
C PRO A 38 -41.05 0.48 2.69
N GLN A 39 -41.02 1.14 3.84
CA GLN A 39 -41.52 2.50 4.08
C GLN A 39 -40.61 3.58 3.53
N SER A 40 -39.29 3.37 3.46
CA SER A 40 -38.36 4.33 2.87
C SER A 40 -38.64 4.51 1.37
N PRO A 41 -38.78 5.73 0.83
CA PRO A 41 -38.91 5.94 -0.61
C PRO A 41 -37.59 5.72 -1.37
N TYR A 42 -36.47 5.59 -0.65
CA TYR A 42 -35.13 5.58 -1.21
C TYR A 42 -34.48 4.20 -1.23
N LEU A 43 -33.26 4.16 -1.75
CA LEU A 43 -32.47 2.95 -1.90
C LEU A 43 -32.12 2.28 -0.56
N PHE A 44 -31.82 3.09 0.46
CA PHE A 44 -31.50 2.67 1.83
C PHE A 44 -32.28 3.51 2.85
N ASP A 45 -32.41 3.00 4.06
CA ASP A 45 -32.91 3.73 5.22
C ASP A 45 -31.92 4.86 5.56
N CYS A 46 -32.42 6.00 6.05
CA CYS A 46 -31.64 7.22 6.34
C CYS A 46 -31.09 8.00 5.13
N VAL A 47 -31.45 7.64 3.89
CA VAL A 47 -31.23 8.55 2.76
C VAL A 47 -32.13 9.77 2.94
N ASP A 48 -31.54 10.95 2.78
CA ASP A 48 -32.19 12.25 2.91
C ASP A 48 -31.97 13.01 1.61
N LEU A 49 -33.01 13.61 1.03
CA LEU A 49 -32.92 14.24 -0.29
C LEU A 49 -31.99 15.45 -0.29
N ALA A 50 -32.03 16.27 0.77
CA ALA A 50 -31.24 17.48 0.87
C ALA A 50 -29.74 17.17 1.01
N ARG A 51 -29.40 16.12 1.77
CA ARG A 51 -28.01 15.71 2.03
C ARG A 51 -27.45 14.72 1.00
N HIS A 52 -28.31 13.86 0.43
CA HIS A 52 -27.90 12.74 -0.40
C HIS A 52 -28.59 12.73 -1.79
N PRO A 53 -28.59 13.85 -2.56
CA PRO A 53 -29.40 13.98 -3.77
C PRO A 53 -29.09 12.94 -4.85
N ARG A 54 -27.81 12.53 -4.98
CA ARG A 54 -27.38 11.49 -5.95
C ARG A 54 -27.79 10.07 -5.57
N LEU A 55 -27.94 9.77 -4.29
CA LEU A 55 -28.43 8.46 -3.84
C LEU A 55 -29.96 8.44 -3.86
N ALA A 56 -30.60 9.55 -3.48
CA ALA A 56 -32.04 9.73 -3.51
C ALA A 56 -32.62 9.61 -4.94
N SER A 57 -31.86 9.99 -5.97
CA SER A 57 -32.29 9.87 -7.37
C SER A 57 -32.23 8.44 -7.94
N ARG A 58 -31.70 7.46 -7.20
CA ARG A 58 -31.61 6.07 -7.67
C ARG A 58 -32.94 5.34 -7.48
N VAL A 59 -33.35 4.57 -8.49
CA VAL A 59 -34.57 3.75 -8.39
C VAL A 59 -34.44 2.70 -7.28
N LYS A 60 -35.43 2.63 -6.39
CA LYS A 60 -35.49 1.66 -5.28
C LYS A 60 -35.68 0.24 -5.79
N THR A 61 -34.59 -0.49 -5.99
CA THR A 61 -34.62 -1.93 -6.33
C THR A 61 -33.49 -2.68 -5.62
N ALA A 62 -33.68 -3.99 -5.41
CA ALA A 62 -32.62 -4.86 -4.88
C ALA A 62 -31.38 -4.87 -5.80
N HIS A 63 -31.61 -4.83 -7.11
CA HIS A 63 -30.54 -4.76 -8.11
C HIS A 63 -29.71 -3.47 -7.95
N ASN A 64 -30.34 -2.31 -7.84
CA ASN A 64 -29.63 -1.04 -7.68
C ASN A 64 -28.90 -0.92 -6.34
N ARG A 65 -29.45 -1.53 -5.27
CA ARG A 65 -28.74 -1.65 -3.99
C ARG A 65 -27.46 -2.44 -4.14
N ASN A 66 -27.55 -3.59 -4.81
CA ASN A 66 -26.40 -4.44 -5.06
C ASN A 66 -25.34 -3.72 -5.91
N ILE A 67 -25.75 -2.97 -6.93
CA ILE A 67 -24.82 -2.13 -7.72
C ILE A 67 -24.13 -1.10 -6.84
N ALA A 68 -24.90 -0.38 -6.00
CA ALA A 68 -24.33 0.67 -5.13
C ALA A 68 -23.26 0.12 -4.18
N ILE A 69 -23.58 -0.98 -3.49
CA ILE A 69 -22.68 -1.62 -2.52
C ILE A 69 -21.47 -2.26 -3.22
N THR A 70 -21.69 -2.93 -4.34
CA THR A 70 -20.60 -3.56 -5.11
C THR A 70 -19.65 -2.50 -5.67
N HIS A 71 -20.17 -1.37 -6.14
CA HIS A 71 -19.35 -0.24 -6.57
C HIS A 71 -18.53 0.31 -5.41
N LEU A 72 -19.15 0.58 -4.25
CA LEU A 72 -18.44 1.05 -3.05
C LEU A 72 -17.33 0.07 -2.65
N LYS A 73 -17.61 -1.23 -2.60
CA LYS A 73 -16.64 -2.29 -2.29
C LYS A 73 -15.46 -2.27 -3.26
N SER A 74 -15.73 -2.21 -4.55
CA SER A 74 -14.68 -2.15 -5.59
C SER A 74 -13.83 -0.87 -5.48
N THR A 75 -14.46 0.29 -5.21
CA THR A 75 -13.75 1.55 -4.98
C THR A 75 -12.81 1.47 -3.77
N LEU A 76 -13.27 0.94 -2.64
CA LEU A 76 -12.42 0.75 -1.45
C LEU A 76 -11.28 -0.23 -1.72
N CYS A 77 -11.57 -1.37 -2.37
CA CYS A 77 -10.54 -2.34 -2.73
C CYS A 77 -9.46 -1.72 -3.62
N GLY A 78 -9.87 -0.90 -4.60
CA GLY A 78 -8.95 -0.17 -5.48
C GLY A 78 -8.14 0.91 -4.77
N SER A 79 -8.73 1.62 -3.79
CA SER A 79 -7.98 2.57 -2.94
C SER A 79 -6.95 1.83 -2.10
N PHE A 80 -7.38 0.77 -1.42
CA PHE A 80 -6.51 -0.01 -0.53
C PHE A 80 -5.27 -0.56 -1.25
N LEU A 81 -5.41 -1.08 -2.48
CA LEU A 81 -4.25 -1.54 -3.24
C LEU A 81 -3.27 -0.41 -3.57
N LYS A 82 -3.75 0.84 -3.72
CA LYS A 82 -2.89 2.01 -3.91
C LYS A 82 -2.24 2.41 -2.58
N ASP A 83 -3.02 2.46 -1.51
CA ASP A 83 -2.57 2.87 -0.19
C ASP A 83 -1.56 1.86 0.41
N ALA A 84 -1.75 0.55 0.18
CA ALA A 84 -0.83 -0.50 0.63
C ALA A 84 0.57 -0.37 0.00
N TYR A 85 0.66 0.07 -1.26
CA TYR A 85 1.95 0.39 -1.89
C TYR A 85 2.58 1.62 -1.26
N GLU A 86 1.79 2.66 -0.98
CA GLU A 86 2.29 3.88 -0.34
C GLU A 86 2.79 3.59 1.07
N ASP A 87 2.10 2.73 1.81
CA ASP A 87 2.53 2.27 3.13
C ASP A 87 3.79 1.40 3.09
N LEU A 88 3.94 0.54 2.08
CA LEU A 88 5.20 -0.17 1.82
C LEU A 88 6.34 0.82 1.55
N THR A 89 6.13 1.79 0.67
CA THR A 89 7.11 2.83 0.32
C THR A 89 7.52 3.65 1.54
N ILE A 90 6.56 4.03 2.41
CA ILE A 90 6.84 4.72 3.67
C ILE A 90 7.67 3.84 4.61
N TYR A 91 7.30 2.56 4.75
CA TYR A 91 8.08 1.61 5.55
C TYR A 91 9.53 1.50 5.07
N LEU A 92 9.74 1.30 3.76
CA LEU A 92 11.08 1.18 3.17
C LEU A 92 11.92 2.46 3.38
N LYS A 93 11.29 3.62 3.21
CA LYS A 93 11.93 4.92 3.42
C LYS A 93 12.37 5.12 4.88
N ASP A 94 11.50 4.76 5.81
CA ASP A 94 11.81 4.84 7.23
C ASP A 94 12.91 3.84 7.63
N LEU A 95 12.90 2.64 7.06
CA LEU A 95 13.95 1.64 7.27
C LEU A 95 15.33 2.14 6.81
N ILE A 96 15.43 2.76 5.64
CA ILE A 96 16.67 3.38 5.14
C ILE A 96 17.11 4.53 6.06
N SER A 97 16.16 5.34 6.51
CA SER A 97 16.44 6.48 7.39
C SER A 97 16.99 5.99 8.73
N GLY A 98 16.39 4.95 9.32
CA GLY A 98 16.89 4.29 10.51
C GLY A 98 18.29 3.71 10.30
N ALA A 99 18.52 3.01 9.19
CA ALA A 99 19.83 2.46 8.84
C ALA A 99 20.91 3.55 8.74
N ALA A 100 20.59 4.66 8.08
CA ALA A 100 21.51 5.80 7.95
C ALA A 100 21.79 6.46 9.30
N GLN A 101 20.77 6.63 10.15
CA GLN A 101 20.93 7.20 11.49
C GLN A 101 21.78 6.32 12.41
N LYS A 102 21.69 5.00 12.27
CA LYS A 102 22.54 4.06 13.00
C LYS A 102 24.01 4.13 12.57
N GLY A 103 24.28 4.66 11.38
CA GLY A 103 25.64 4.75 10.82
C GLY A 103 25.99 3.59 9.91
N LEU A 104 25.02 3.02 9.19
CA LEU A 104 25.31 2.11 8.07
C LEU A 104 26.29 2.79 7.09
N ASP A 105 27.26 2.03 6.58
CA ASP A 105 28.29 2.52 5.67
C ASP A 105 27.68 3.35 4.50
N PRO A 106 28.02 4.64 4.39
CA PRO A 106 27.54 5.50 3.31
C PRO A 106 27.87 4.96 1.92
N ASN A 107 29.02 4.29 1.74
CA ASN A 107 29.39 3.68 0.46
C ASN A 107 28.45 2.53 0.09
N ARG A 108 27.91 1.81 1.08
CA ARG A 108 26.92 0.77 0.85
C ARG A 108 25.54 1.37 0.55
N LEU A 109 25.15 2.34 1.37
CA LEU A 109 23.82 2.94 1.30
C LEU A 109 23.65 3.80 0.04
N ILE A 110 24.56 4.73 -0.22
CA ILE A 110 24.56 5.61 -1.39
C ILE A 110 25.15 4.88 -2.61
N GLY A 111 26.28 4.18 -2.44
CA GLY A 111 26.97 3.52 -3.55
C GLY A 111 27.52 4.53 -4.56
N GLU A 112 27.32 4.23 -5.84
CA GLU A 112 27.80 5.03 -6.97
C GLU A 112 26.96 6.30 -7.21
N HIS A 113 25.91 6.53 -6.42
CA HIS A 113 25.00 7.64 -6.63
C HIS A 113 25.62 8.96 -6.15
N LYS A 114 25.62 9.97 -7.03
CA LYS A 114 25.96 11.35 -6.70
C LYS A 114 24.68 12.16 -6.57
N GLU A 115 24.54 12.86 -5.44
CA GLU A 115 23.46 13.81 -5.18
C GLU A 115 24.03 15.21 -4.91
N SER A 116 23.36 16.22 -5.43
CA SER A 116 23.69 17.63 -5.21
C SER A 116 22.61 18.28 -4.35
N PHE A 117 23.02 19.04 -3.35
CA PHE A 117 22.11 19.75 -2.45
C PHE A 117 22.44 21.25 -2.44
N GLU A 118 21.41 22.08 -2.34
CA GLU A 118 21.61 23.51 -2.11
C GLU A 118 22.16 23.75 -0.70
N THR A 119 23.19 24.60 -0.60
CA THR A 119 23.85 24.90 0.68
C THR A 119 22.86 25.44 1.72
N ASN A 120 21.94 26.32 1.30
CA ASN A 120 20.91 26.88 2.20
C ASN A 120 19.98 25.80 2.76
N VAL A 121 19.67 24.75 1.99
CA VAL A 121 18.84 23.63 2.46
C VAL A 121 19.58 22.84 3.54
N ILE A 122 20.86 22.56 3.35
CA ILE A 122 21.68 21.86 4.36
C ILE A 122 21.78 22.69 5.65
N LEU A 123 22.05 23.99 5.53
CA LEU A 123 22.16 24.88 6.70
C LEU A 123 20.83 25.02 7.44
N ALA A 124 19.70 25.00 6.72
CA ALA A 124 18.36 25.06 7.31
C ALA A 124 17.94 23.78 8.04
N CYS A 125 18.64 22.64 7.86
CA CYS A 125 18.30 21.39 8.55
C CYS A 125 18.45 21.48 10.08
N GLY A 126 19.33 22.34 10.61
CA GLY A 126 19.47 22.63 12.04
C GLY A 126 19.98 21.48 12.94
N SER A 127 20.11 20.25 12.42
CA SER A 127 20.65 19.09 13.14
C SER A 127 21.21 18.04 12.19
N TRP A 128 22.14 17.21 12.67
CA TRP A 128 22.68 16.09 11.89
C TRP A 128 21.60 15.07 11.51
N GLY A 129 20.68 14.75 12.42
CA GLY A 129 19.58 13.82 12.14
C GLY A 129 18.66 14.32 11.00
N ALA A 130 18.44 15.63 10.91
CA ALA A 130 17.69 16.22 9.80
C ALA A 130 18.46 16.15 8.46
N VAL A 131 19.79 16.32 8.48
CA VAL A 131 20.64 16.12 7.30
C VAL A 131 20.60 14.66 6.84
N VAL A 132 20.72 13.70 7.76
CA VAL A 132 20.60 12.27 7.45
C VAL A 132 19.25 11.97 6.79
N ARG A 133 18.16 12.50 7.34
CA ARG A 133 16.82 12.35 6.75
C ARG A 133 16.74 12.95 5.35
N LEU A 134 17.30 14.13 5.11
CA LEU A 134 17.36 14.76 3.79
C LEU A 134 18.08 13.85 2.76
N VAL A 135 19.21 13.28 3.14
CA VAL A 135 20.00 12.38 2.28
C VAL A 135 19.28 11.06 2.03
N SER A 136 18.71 10.45 3.06
CA SER A 136 17.91 9.22 2.95
C SER A 136 16.69 9.42 2.04
N ASP A 137 16.01 10.56 2.17
CA ASP A 137 14.89 10.93 1.31
C ASP A 137 15.30 11.06 -0.16
N ALA A 138 16.45 11.70 -0.43
CA ALA A 138 16.98 11.85 -1.79
C ALA A 138 17.35 10.49 -2.40
N LEU A 139 18.03 9.63 -1.63
CA LEU A 139 18.36 8.27 -2.05
C LEU A 139 17.09 7.46 -2.38
N PHE A 140 16.09 7.51 -1.49
CA PHE A 140 14.85 6.77 -1.71
C PHE A 140 14.12 7.25 -2.97
N ARG A 141 13.98 8.56 -3.17
CA ARG A 141 13.38 9.14 -4.39
C ARG A 141 14.10 8.66 -5.65
N ARG A 142 15.42 8.54 -5.61
CA ARG A 142 16.19 8.03 -6.74
C ARG A 142 15.94 6.55 -7.01
N LEU A 143 15.86 5.73 -5.95
CA LEU A 143 15.52 4.31 -6.08
C LEU A 143 14.09 4.13 -6.62
N GLU A 144 13.14 4.95 -6.16
CA GLU A 144 11.75 4.98 -6.62
C GLU A 144 11.64 5.39 -8.10
N ASN A 145 12.43 6.38 -8.53
CA ASN A 145 12.47 6.86 -9.92
C ASN A 145 12.95 5.81 -10.94
N LEU A 146 13.50 4.68 -10.49
CA LEU A 146 13.84 3.56 -11.37
C LEU A 146 12.59 2.90 -11.99
N ARG A 147 11.37 3.24 -11.53
CA ARG A 147 10.08 2.70 -12.03
C ARG A 147 10.07 1.17 -12.14
N ASN A 148 10.79 0.52 -11.25
CA ASN A 148 10.93 -0.92 -11.23
C ASN A 148 10.81 -1.38 -9.78
N THR A 149 9.60 -1.82 -9.41
CA THR A 149 9.26 -2.25 -8.05
C THR A 149 10.16 -3.39 -7.58
N LYS A 150 10.41 -4.38 -8.45
CA LYS A 150 11.34 -5.47 -8.18
C LYS A 150 12.74 -4.95 -7.92
N GLY A 151 13.24 -4.08 -8.79
CA GLY A 151 14.55 -3.45 -8.66
C GLY A 151 14.71 -2.65 -7.38
N LEU A 152 13.67 -1.91 -6.95
CA LEU A 152 13.64 -1.19 -5.68
C LEU A 152 13.81 -2.16 -4.50
N LEU A 153 12.97 -3.21 -4.42
CA LEU A 153 12.98 -4.19 -3.34
C LEU A 153 14.30 -4.96 -3.28
N THR A 154 14.81 -5.44 -4.42
CA THR A 154 16.09 -6.16 -4.51
C THR A 154 17.25 -5.26 -4.10
N LYS A 155 17.34 -4.03 -4.62
CA LYS A 155 18.42 -3.10 -4.24
C LYS A 155 18.39 -2.77 -2.76
N LEU A 156 17.21 -2.65 -2.15
CA LEU A 156 17.10 -2.40 -0.72
C LEU A 156 17.53 -3.62 0.10
N ASN A 157 17.10 -4.82 -0.29
CA ASN A 157 17.55 -6.07 0.31
C ASN A 157 19.09 -6.16 0.34
N ASP A 158 19.74 -5.83 -0.78
CA ASP A 158 21.19 -5.89 -0.94
C ASP A 158 21.90 -4.76 -0.15
N LYS A 159 21.44 -3.52 -0.31
CA LYS A 159 22.04 -2.34 0.34
C LYS A 159 21.94 -2.40 1.86
N LEU A 160 20.88 -3.00 2.39
CA LEU A 160 20.68 -3.15 3.83
C LEU A 160 21.19 -4.49 4.37
N ASN A 161 21.67 -5.42 3.52
CA ASN A 161 22.06 -6.76 3.94
C ASN A 161 20.93 -7.59 4.54
N LEU A 162 19.68 -7.39 4.15
CA LEU A 162 18.56 -8.06 4.81
C LEU A 162 18.59 -9.57 4.53
N GLN A 163 19.11 -10.00 3.37
CA GLN A 163 19.14 -11.41 2.97
C GLN A 163 17.74 -12.05 2.98
N VAL A 164 16.74 -11.26 2.60
CA VAL A 164 15.37 -11.74 2.41
C VAL A 164 15.30 -12.52 1.11
N ASP A 165 14.56 -13.63 1.14
CA ASP A 165 14.37 -14.51 -0.01
C ASP A 165 13.73 -13.76 -1.18
N THR A 166 14.32 -13.91 -2.36
CA THR A 166 13.79 -13.34 -3.61
C THR A 166 12.41 -13.91 -3.94
N GLY A 167 12.10 -15.14 -3.52
CA GLY A 167 10.76 -15.72 -3.68
C GLY A 167 9.66 -14.90 -3.00
N LYS A 168 9.94 -14.33 -1.82
CA LYS A 168 9.00 -13.42 -1.13
C LYS A 168 8.85 -12.08 -1.82
N ILE A 169 9.94 -11.55 -2.38
CA ILE A 169 9.89 -10.33 -3.20
C ILE A 169 9.00 -10.59 -4.43
N ASP A 170 9.25 -11.69 -5.15
CA ASP A 170 8.52 -12.05 -6.37
C ASP A 170 7.03 -12.31 -6.11
N ALA A 171 6.67 -12.89 -4.96
CA ALA A 171 5.29 -13.13 -4.57
C ALA A 171 4.45 -11.85 -4.42
N VAL A 172 5.08 -10.72 -4.12
CA VAL A 172 4.40 -9.43 -3.88
C VAL A 172 4.23 -8.61 -5.17
N LEU A 173 5.10 -8.79 -6.15
CA LEU A 173 5.14 -8.00 -7.37
C LEU A 173 3.80 -7.91 -8.14
N PRO A 174 3.03 -8.99 -8.34
CA PRO A 174 1.77 -8.90 -9.07
C PRO A 174 0.83 -7.86 -8.43
N TYR A 175 0.80 -7.78 -7.10
CA TYR A 175 -0.08 -6.87 -6.36
C TYR A 175 0.39 -5.41 -6.42
N LEU A 176 1.70 -5.18 -6.39
CA LEU A 176 2.25 -3.83 -6.53
C LEU A 176 2.11 -3.32 -7.97
N GLU A 177 2.21 -4.19 -8.97
CA GLU A 177 1.97 -3.81 -10.37
C GLU A 177 0.48 -3.56 -10.66
N ILE A 178 -0.45 -4.17 -9.91
CA ILE A 178 -1.87 -3.80 -10.00
C ILE A 178 -2.07 -2.30 -9.69
N ARG A 179 -1.34 -1.71 -8.74
CA ARG A 179 -1.40 -0.25 -8.51
C ARG A 179 -1.08 0.51 -9.80
N HIS A 180 -0.03 0.11 -10.52
CA HIS A 180 0.36 0.78 -11.76
C HIS A 180 -0.81 0.78 -12.76
N LEU A 181 -1.47 -0.36 -12.93
CA LEU A 181 -2.67 -0.48 -13.77
C LEU A 181 -3.84 0.38 -13.26
N LEU A 182 -4.08 0.42 -11.95
CA LEU A 182 -5.14 1.21 -11.33
C LEU A 182 -4.94 2.73 -11.43
N VAL A 183 -3.70 3.19 -11.48
CA VAL A 183 -3.36 4.62 -11.54
C VAL A 183 -3.28 5.10 -12.99
N HIS A 184 -2.71 4.31 -13.88
CA HIS A 184 -2.38 4.76 -15.25
C HIS A 184 -3.28 4.20 -16.34
N GLN A 185 -4.00 3.09 -16.09
CA GLN A 185 -4.80 2.40 -17.10
C GLN A 185 -6.24 2.14 -16.64
N ASP A 186 -6.73 2.86 -15.62
CA ASP A 186 -8.07 2.68 -15.03
C ASP A 186 -8.39 1.21 -14.65
N GLY A 187 -7.35 0.49 -14.22
CA GLY A 187 -7.41 -0.91 -13.84
C GLY A 187 -7.55 -1.91 -14.99
N LEU A 188 -7.34 -1.49 -16.25
CA LEU A 188 -7.26 -2.40 -17.40
C LEU A 188 -5.94 -3.18 -17.35
N ALA A 189 -6.01 -4.49 -17.58
CA ALA A 189 -4.80 -5.31 -17.72
C ALA A 189 -4.15 -5.11 -19.09
N ASP A 190 -2.86 -4.80 -19.12
CA ASP A 190 -2.07 -4.79 -20.34
C ASP A 190 -1.45 -6.16 -20.65
N GLN A 191 -0.83 -6.27 -21.83
CA GLN A 191 -0.18 -7.51 -22.26
C GLN A 191 0.95 -7.91 -21.32
N LYS A 192 1.75 -6.94 -20.87
CA LYS A 192 2.91 -7.20 -20.03
C LYS A 192 2.50 -7.82 -18.70
N PHE A 193 1.49 -7.28 -18.04
CA PHE A 193 0.96 -7.81 -16.79
C PHE A 193 0.42 -9.24 -16.96
N CYS A 194 -0.32 -9.50 -18.05
CA CYS A 194 -0.84 -10.84 -18.33
C CYS A 194 0.27 -11.86 -18.57
N ASP A 195 1.35 -11.47 -19.26
CA ASP A 195 2.48 -12.34 -19.56
C ASP A 195 3.36 -12.60 -18.33
N ASP A 196 3.62 -11.56 -17.53
CA ASP A 196 4.45 -11.66 -16.32
C ASP A 196 3.74 -12.39 -15.18
N TYR A 197 2.40 -12.28 -15.09
CA TYR A 197 1.61 -12.80 -13.97
C TYR A 197 0.38 -13.61 -14.42
N PRO A 198 0.57 -14.73 -15.16
CA PRO A 198 -0.55 -15.51 -15.70
C PRO A 198 -1.48 -16.07 -14.61
N ASN A 199 -0.94 -16.35 -13.43
CA ASN A 199 -1.71 -16.87 -12.28
C ASN A 199 -2.72 -15.88 -11.71
N MET A 200 -2.61 -14.59 -12.04
CA MET A 200 -3.58 -13.57 -11.62
C MET A 200 -4.91 -13.67 -12.39
N GLY A 201 -4.97 -14.48 -13.46
CA GLY A 201 -6.18 -14.68 -14.24
C GLY A 201 -6.66 -13.41 -14.97
N ALA A 202 -5.77 -12.43 -15.16
CA ALA A 202 -6.08 -11.19 -15.85
C ALA A 202 -6.21 -11.41 -17.35
N ILE A 203 -7.13 -10.69 -17.99
CA ILE A 203 -7.37 -10.75 -19.43
C ILE A 203 -7.08 -9.38 -20.01
N LYS A 204 -6.20 -9.32 -21.02
CA LYS A 204 -5.83 -8.09 -21.72
C LYS A 204 -7.06 -7.25 -22.11
N GLY A 205 -7.01 -5.96 -21.81
CA GLY A 205 -8.06 -5.00 -22.14
C GLY A 205 -9.34 -5.14 -21.30
N LYS A 206 -9.36 -6.05 -20.33
CA LYS A 206 -10.44 -6.13 -19.33
C LYS A 206 -10.00 -5.51 -18.02
N LYS A 207 -10.95 -4.94 -17.29
CA LYS A 207 -10.72 -4.45 -15.93
C LYS A 207 -10.39 -5.61 -15.00
N LEU A 208 -9.42 -5.39 -14.14
CA LEU A 208 -9.10 -6.30 -13.04
C LEU A 208 -10.30 -6.44 -12.11
N LYS A 209 -10.52 -7.66 -11.62
CA LYS A 209 -11.54 -7.91 -10.62
C LYS A 209 -11.03 -7.49 -9.25
N LEU A 210 -11.46 -6.32 -8.80
CA LEU A 210 -11.14 -5.80 -7.47
C LEU A 210 -12.16 -6.34 -6.46
N ASP A 211 -11.77 -7.39 -5.74
CA ASP A 211 -12.57 -7.98 -4.69
C ASP A 211 -11.78 -8.15 -3.39
N HIS A 212 -12.50 -8.53 -2.34
CA HIS A 212 -11.92 -8.74 -1.02
C HIS A 212 -10.84 -9.83 -1.01
N ALA A 213 -10.97 -10.88 -1.83
CA ALA A 213 -10.01 -11.96 -1.85
C ALA A 213 -8.67 -11.50 -2.46
N LEU A 214 -8.72 -10.72 -3.53
CA LEU A 214 -7.54 -10.10 -4.12
C LEU A 214 -6.83 -9.21 -3.10
N VAL A 215 -7.59 -8.33 -2.45
CA VAL A 215 -7.07 -7.40 -1.43
C VAL A 215 -6.47 -8.13 -0.24
N ALA A 216 -7.15 -9.15 0.29
CA ALA A 216 -6.67 -9.92 1.43
C ALA A 216 -5.37 -10.65 1.08
N THR A 217 -5.27 -11.23 -0.11
CA THR A 217 -4.04 -11.90 -0.58
C THR A 217 -2.91 -10.91 -0.80
N ALA A 218 -3.18 -9.77 -1.42
CA ALA A 218 -2.20 -8.69 -1.61
C ALA A 218 -1.63 -8.21 -0.27
N ARG A 219 -2.52 -7.93 0.69
CA ARG A 219 -2.14 -7.52 2.04
C ARG A 219 -1.29 -8.57 2.73
N ALA A 220 -1.70 -9.84 2.71
CA ALA A 220 -0.95 -10.91 3.34
C ALA A 220 0.46 -11.04 2.76
N ALA A 221 0.59 -10.97 1.43
CA ALA A 221 1.88 -11.01 0.76
C ALA A 221 2.77 -9.82 1.14
N ILE A 222 2.24 -8.59 1.09
CA ILE A 222 2.99 -7.37 1.45
C ILE A 222 3.40 -7.39 2.93
N ALA A 223 2.49 -7.80 3.82
CA ALA A 223 2.77 -7.90 5.25
C ALA A 223 3.82 -8.96 5.57
N ASP A 224 3.81 -10.11 4.88
CA ASP A 224 4.83 -11.14 5.05
C ASP A 224 6.22 -10.65 4.59
N LEU A 225 6.28 -9.95 3.46
CA LEU A 225 7.52 -9.33 3.00
C LEU A 225 8.06 -8.29 3.99
N ILE A 226 7.20 -7.38 4.46
CA ILE A 226 7.59 -6.34 5.42
C ILE A 226 8.02 -6.97 6.74
N LYS A 227 7.33 -8.00 7.21
CA LYS A 227 7.69 -8.75 8.42
C LYS A 227 9.09 -9.32 8.29
N ASP A 228 9.42 -9.97 7.19
CA ASP A 228 10.77 -10.50 6.97
C ASP A 228 11.82 -9.39 6.90
N PHE A 229 11.52 -8.28 6.21
CA PHE A 229 12.40 -7.12 6.21
C PHE A 229 12.63 -6.60 7.63
N ASP A 230 11.59 -6.55 8.47
CA ASP A 230 11.64 -6.07 9.85
C ASP A 230 12.48 -7.00 10.73
N GLU A 231 12.20 -8.30 10.67
CA GLU A 231 12.91 -9.33 11.43
C GLU A 231 14.40 -9.34 11.08
N LYS A 232 14.73 -9.21 9.80
CA LYS A 232 16.12 -9.10 9.33
C LYS A 232 16.76 -7.78 9.74
N ALA A 233 16.02 -6.67 9.70
CA ALA A 233 16.52 -5.38 10.16
C ALA A 233 16.84 -5.36 11.65
N VAL A 234 16.03 -6.03 12.47
CA VAL A 234 16.28 -6.18 13.90
C VAL A 234 17.46 -7.13 14.14
N THR A 235 17.46 -8.30 13.50
CA THR A 235 18.49 -9.34 13.70
C THR A 235 19.87 -8.87 13.24
N ASN A 236 19.94 -8.15 12.12
CA ASN A 236 21.18 -7.64 11.56
C ASN A 236 21.58 -6.29 12.16
N ASP A 237 20.90 -5.86 13.22
CA ASP A 237 21.18 -4.63 13.96
C ASP A 237 21.23 -3.42 13.00
N ILE A 238 20.25 -3.25 12.13
CA ILE A 238 20.24 -2.20 11.09
C ILE A 238 19.71 -0.87 11.63
N VAL A 239 18.73 -0.89 12.53
CA VAL A 239 18.07 0.33 13.03
C VAL A 239 18.44 0.65 14.48
N PRO A 240 18.34 1.91 14.93
CA PRO A 240 18.65 2.30 16.30
C PRO A 240 17.71 1.64 17.31
N GLN A 241 18.19 1.39 18.54
CA GLN A 241 17.36 0.84 19.62
C GLN A 241 16.16 1.76 19.96
N SER A 242 16.31 3.08 19.77
CA SER A 242 15.22 4.03 19.94
C SER A 242 14.05 3.81 18.98
N ASP A 243 14.25 3.07 17.89
CA ASP A 243 13.24 2.74 16.89
C ASP A 243 12.67 1.34 17.03
N LEU A 244 13.06 0.61 18.08
CA LEU A 244 12.51 -0.69 18.43
C LEU A 244 11.41 -0.54 19.49
N GLN A 245 10.50 -1.50 19.49
CA GLN A 245 9.49 -1.67 20.53
C GLN A 245 9.21 -3.16 20.78
N PRO A 246 8.68 -3.53 21.96
CA PRO A 246 8.40 -4.93 22.32
C PRO A 246 7.59 -5.68 21.27
#